data_AF-A0A3D8J0S0-F1
#
_entry.id   AF-A0A3D8J0S0-F1
#
_cell.length_a   1.000
_cell.length_b   1.000
_cell.length_c   1.000
_cell.angle_alpha   90.00
_cell.angle_beta   90.00
_cell.angle_gamma   90.00
#
_symmetry.space_group_name_H-M   'P 1'
#
loop_
_entity.id
_entity.type
_entity.pdbx_description
1 polymer ?
#
loop_
_entity_poly.entity_id
_entity_poly.type
_entity_poly.pdbx_seq_one_letter_code
_entity_poly.pdbx_strand_id
1 'polypeptide(L)'
;MEQVCIKCAKCNPICPTFISSGDETYSPRGYLHLCSLPPFPNTSAILSTCTLCGECEKLCPLNLPITKIIKEKRMSIKPQI
;
A
#
# COMPACT_ATOMS: atom_id res chain seq x y z
N MET A 1 -4.37 -20.81 1.86
CA MET A 1 -3.97 -20.11 0.61
C MET A 1 -3.89 -18.64 0.93
N GLU A 2 -2.67 -18.10 1.05
CA GLU A 2 -2.47 -16.66 1.13
C GLU A 2 -2.91 -16.05 -0.20
N GLN A 3 -3.95 -15.23 -0.22
CA GLN A 3 -4.32 -14.50 -1.43
C GLN A 3 -3.29 -13.39 -1.66
N VAL A 4 -2.69 -13.34 -2.85
CA VAL A 4 -1.65 -12.36 -3.20
C VAL A 4 -2.15 -11.38 -4.25
N CYS A 5 -1.65 -10.16 -4.23
CA CYS A 5 -2.04 -9.12 -5.19
C CYS A 5 -1.73 -9.53 -6.64
N ILE A 6 -2.77 -9.63 -7.47
CA ILE A 6 -2.67 -9.94 -8.92
C ILE A 6 -2.40 -8.70 -9.80
N LYS A 7 -2.07 -7.57 -9.19
CA LYS A 7 -1.70 -6.31 -9.88
C LYS A 7 -2.75 -5.74 -10.84
N CYS A 8 -4.05 -6.00 -10.63
CA CYS A 8 -5.14 -5.57 -11.53
C CYS A 8 -5.48 -4.06 -11.54
N ALA A 9 -4.84 -3.23 -10.72
CA ALA A 9 -5.04 -1.77 -10.64
C ALA A 9 -6.38 -1.25 -10.08
N LYS A 10 -7.39 -2.10 -9.86
CA LYS A 10 -8.75 -1.63 -9.50
C LYS A 10 -8.81 -0.71 -8.27
N CYS A 11 -7.89 -0.90 -7.32
CA CYS A 11 -7.81 -0.09 -6.11
C CYS A 11 -7.15 1.28 -6.29
N ASN A 12 -6.43 1.52 -7.39
CA ASN A 12 -5.67 2.75 -7.55
C ASN A 12 -6.54 3.99 -7.78
N PRO A 13 -7.53 3.98 -8.69
CA PRO A 13 -8.31 5.18 -8.99
C PRO A 13 -9.12 5.73 -7.82
N ILE A 14 -9.37 4.94 -6.76
CA ILE A 14 -10.08 5.39 -5.55
C ILE A 14 -9.13 5.91 -4.45
N CYS A 15 -7.82 5.69 -4.60
CA CYS A 15 -6.89 6.00 -3.53
C CYS A 15 -6.50 7.49 -3.56
N PRO A 16 -6.72 8.25 -2.46
CA PRO A 16 -6.50 9.70 -2.45
C PRO A 16 -5.04 10.08 -2.70
N THR A 17 -4.09 9.28 -2.21
CA THR A 17 -2.65 9.53 -2.44
C THR A 17 -2.29 9.36 -3.91
N PHE A 18 -2.83 8.35 -4.59
CA PHE A 18 -2.60 8.11 -6.02
C PHE A 18 -3.27 9.19 -6.87
N ILE A 19 -4.50 9.58 -6.53
CA ILE A 19 -5.21 10.68 -7.21
C ILE A 19 -4.39 11.98 -7.12
N SER A 20 -3.82 12.26 -5.94
CA SER A 20 -3.02 13.47 -5.73
C SER A 20 -1.64 13.43 -6.37
N SER A 21 -0.98 12.27 -6.40
CA SER A 21 0.40 12.17 -6.88
C SER A 21 0.49 11.85 -8.38
N GLY A 22 -0.47 11.10 -8.91
CA GLY A 22 -0.35 10.44 -10.23
C GLY A 22 0.73 9.35 -10.29
N ASP A 23 1.43 9.08 -9.18
CA ASP A 23 2.55 8.17 -9.09
C ASP A 23 2.11 6.87 -8.40
N GLU A 24 2.27 5.77 -9.14
CA GLU A 24 1.96 4.40 -8.75
C GLU A 24 2.63 3.97 -7.45
N THR A 25 3.80 4.53 -7.12
CA THR A 25 4.51 4.33 -5.86
C THR A 25 3.66 4.72 -4.65
N TYR A 26 2.81 5.74 -4.81
CA TYR A 26 1.89 6.26 -3.81
C TYR A 26 0.45 5.76 -4.01
N SER A 27 0.31 4.48 -4.38
CA SER A 27 -0.98 3.80 -4.60
C SER A 27 -1.11 2.55 -3.72
N PRO A 28 -2.32 1.99 -3.52
CA PRO A 28 -2.50 0.77 -2.74
C PRO A 28 -1.68 -0.40 -3.28
N ARG A 29 -1.59 -0.52 -4.61
CA ARG A 29 -0.77 -1.54 -5.27
C ARG A 29 0.72 -1.26 -5.07
N GLY A 30 1.16 -0.01 -5.18
CA GLY A 30 2.53 0.42 -4.88
C GLY A 30 2.92 0.10 -3.43
N TYR A 31 2.05 0.42 -2.47
CA TYR A 31 2.25 0.10 -1.05
C TYR A 31 2.36 -1.41 -0.82
N LEU A 32 1.47 -2.23 -1.39
CA LEU A 32 1.57 -3.69 -1.30
C LEU A 32 2.87 -4.22 -1.88
N HIS A 33 3.31 -3.66 -3.01
CA HIS A 33 4.59 -4.02 -3.60
C HIS A 33 5.76 -3.66 -2.67
N LEU A 34 5.77 -2.45 -2.10
CA LEU A 34 6.77 -2.05 -1.11
C LEU A 34 6.76 -2.93 0.14
N CYS A 35 5.58 -3.37 0.61
CA CYS A 35 5.47 -4.29 1.73
C CYS A 35 6.10 -5.67 1.42
N SER A 36 6.07 -6.12 0.16
CA SER A 36 6.67 -7.38 -0.28
C SER A 36 8.20 -7.34 -0.40
N LEU A 37 8.81 -6.15 -0.38
CA LEU A 37 10.26 -5.98 -0.55
C LEU A 37 10.96 -5.80 0.81
N PRO A 38 12.27 -6.11 0.88
CA PRO A 38 13.13 -5.61 1.94
C PRO A 38 13.06 -4.07 2.01
N PRO A 39 12.95 -3.47 3.21
CA PRO A 39 12.92 -2.02 3.33
C PRO A 39 14.20 -1.38 2.77
N PHE A 40 14.04 -0.31 2.01
CA PHE A 40 15.12 0.53 1.48
C PHE A 40 14.90 1.99 1.91
N PRO A 41 15.86 2.90 1.69
CA PRO A 41 15.68 4.31 2.04
C PRO A 41 14.36 4.85 1.50
N ASN A 42 13.65 5.65 2.30
CA ASN A 42 12.31 6.19 2.00
C ASN A 42 11.12 5.21 2.06
N THR A 43 11.30 3.89 2.25
CA THR A 43 10.15 2.97 2.36
C THR A 43 9.18 3.40 3.46
N SER A 44 9.68 3.81 4.64
CA SER A 44 8.84 4.29 5.74
C SER A 44 8.08 5.58 5.37
N ALA A 45 8.77 6.53 4.75
CA ALA A 45 8.19 7.81 4.32
C ALA A 45 7.12 7.63 3.23
N ILE A 46 7.33 6.72 2.29
CA ILE A 46 6.30 6.42 1.28
C ILE A 46 5.12 5.73 1.95
N LEU A 47 5.36 4.68 2.74
CA LEU A 47 4.29 3.95 3.40
C LEU A 47 3.49 4.83 4.34
N SER A 48 4.07 5.85 4.97
CA SER A 48 3.37 6.78 5.88
C SER A 48 2.35 7.68 5.17
N THR A 49 2.46 7.87 3.85
CA THR A 49 1.48 8.64 3.06
C THR A 49 0.10 7.97 2.99
N CYS A 50 0.01 6.64 3.13
CA CYS A 50 -1.27 5.94 3.12
C CYS A 50 -2.18 6.42 4.27
N THR A 51 -3.41 6.83 3.99
CA THR A 51 -4.34 7.30 5.04
C THR A 51 -5.00 6.19 5.85
N LEU A 52 -4.76 4.92 5.49
CA LEU A 52 -5.44 3.73 6.04
C LEU A 52 -6.98 3.82 5.95
N CYS A 53 -7.53 4.57 4.99
CA CYS A 53 -8.98 4.76 4.82
C CYS A 53 -9.77 3.50 4.41
N GLY A 54 -9.10 2.47 3.88
CA GLY A 54 -9.73 1.18 3.56
C GLY A 54 -10.51 1.11 2.24
N GLU A 55 -10.69 2.21 1.50
CA GLU A 55 -11.45 2.19 0.23
C GLU A 55 -10.88 1.23 -0.82
N CYS A 56 -9.56 1.05 -0.83
CA CYS A 56 -8.87 0.11 -1.71
C CYS A 56 -9.27 -1.36 -1.49
N GLU A 57 -9.65 -1.74 -0.27
CA GLU A 57 -10.03 -3.11 0.06
C GLU A 57 -11.40 -3.46 -0.52
N LYS A 58 -12.35 -2.51 -0.50
CA LYS A 58 -13.71 -2.68 -1.05
C LYS A 58 -13.72 -2.99 -2.54
N LEU A 59 -12.72 -2.51 -3.28
CA LEU A 59 -12.57 -2.74 -4.72
C LEU A 59 -11.66 -3.92 -5.06
N CYS A 60 -11.00 -4.52 -4.07
CA CYS A 60 -10.07 -5.61 -4.29
C CYS A 60 -10.86 -6.90 -4.60
N PRO A 61 -10.72 -7.50 -5.79
CA PRO A 61 -11.46 -8.73 -6.14
C PRO A 61 -11.04 -9.94 -5.30
N LEU A 62 -9.91 -9.84 -4.60
CA LEU A 62 -9.37 -10.88 -3.73
C LEU A 62 -9.60 -10.59 -2.24
N ASN A 63 -10.29 -9.49 -1.90
CA ASN A 63 -10.54 -9.05 -0.52
C ASN A 63 -9.26 -9.00 0.33
N LEU A 64 -8.17 -8.48 -0.23
CA LEU A 64 -6.89 -8.40 0.49
C LEU A 64 -7.00 -7.43 1.67
N PRO A 65 -6.42 -7.76 2.84
CA PRO A 65 -6.39 -6.86 4.00
C PRO A 65 -5.27 -5.81 3.86
N ILE A 66 -5.38 -4.95 2.84
CA ILE A 66 -4.34 -4.00 2.42
C ILE A 66 -3.91 -3.08 3.56
N THR A 67 -4.85 -2.48 4.29
CA THR A 67 -4.60 -1.56 5.39
C THR A 67 -3.88 -2.25 6.54
N LYS A 68 -4.24 -3.50 6.85
CA LYS A 68 -3.57 -4.31 7.87
C LYS A 68 -2.11 -4.57 7.47
N ILE A 69 -1.86 -5.01 6.24
CA ILE A 69 -0.51 -5.27 5.71
C ILE A 69 0.36 -4.01 5.80
N ILE A 70 -0.17 -2.85 5.39
CA ILE A 70 0.55 -1.58 5.46
C ILE A 70 0.83 -1.18 6.91
N LYS A 71 -0.15 -1.32 7.81
CA LYS A 71 0.00 -1.01 9.23
C LYS A 71 1.09 -1.88 9.89
N GLU A 72 1.06 -3.18 9.63
CA GLU A 72 2.07 -4.13 10.13
C GLU A 72 3.46 -3.79 9.60
N LYS A 73 3.57 -3.49 8.29
CA LYS A 73 4.84 -3.08 7.70
C LYS A 73 5.37 -1.78 8.31
N ARG A 74 4.53 -0.77 8.54
CA ARG A 74 4.91 0.47 9.25
C ARG A 74 5.45 0.20 10.66
N MET A 75 4.88 -0.77 11.38
CA MET A 75 5.37 -1.15 12.71
C MET A 75 6.71 -1.91 12.66
N SER A 76 6.97 -2.65 11.58
CA SER A 76 8.22 -3.40 11.39
C SER A 76 9.41 -2.54 10.95
N ILE A 77 9.17 -1.37 10.35
CA ILE A 77 10.22 -0.50 9.81
C ILE A 77 10.54 0.61 10.82
N LYS A 78 11.79 0.69 11.28
CA LYS A 78 12.25 1.83 12.07
C LYS A 78 12.31 3.09 11.21
N PRO A 79 11.84 4.26 11.69
CA PRO A 79 12.09 5.52 11.00
C PRO A 79 13.59 5.72 10.88
N GLN A 80 14.09 5.85 9.65
CA GLN A 80 15.47 6.28 9.41
C GLN A 80 15.44 7.81 9.44
N ILE A 81 15.83 8.37 10.57
CA ILE A 81 16.05 9.81 10.76
C ILE A 81 17.47 10.12 10.34
#